data_AF-A0A414YAR8-F1
#
_entry.id   AF-A0A414YAR8-F1
#
_cell.length_a   1.000
_cell.length_b   1.000
_cell.length_c   1.000
_cell.angle_alpha   90.00
_cell.angle_beta   90.00
_cell.angle_gamma   90.00
#
_symmetry.space_group_name_H-M   'P 1'
#
loop_
_entity.id
_entity.type
_entity.pdbx_description
1 polymer ?
#
loop_
_entity_poly.entity_id
_entity_poly.type
_entity_poly.pdbx_seq_one_letter_code
_entity_poly.pdbx_strand_id
1 'polypeptide(L)'
;MEIEVLNKKNNYYELYHVYEDKALGDKVVKFIGLFSSTQNAWKAIKALRHQPGFCLHSQKCFKLSNIVSIGNYEWKEGFCTVEEAFEYQKRIFRDDE
;
A
#
# COMPACT_ATOMS: atom_id res chain seq x y z
N MET A 1 -17.27 -3.47 -34.87
CA MET A 1 -18.12 -2.58 -34.07
C MET A 1 -17.66 -2.70 -32.63
N GLU A 2 -17.14 -1.60 -32.08
CA GLU A 2 -16.82 -1.35 -30.66
C GLU A 2 -15.77 -2.24 -29.95
N ILE A 3 -14.55 -2.33 -30.47
CA ILE A 3 -13.38 -2.75 -29.64
C ILE A 3 -12.65 -1.52 -29.03
N GLU A 4 -13.03 -0.30 -29.43
CA GLU A 4 -12.35 0.94 -29.00
C GLU A 4 -13.02 1.71 -27.85
N VAL A 5 -14.10 1.18 -27.24
CA VAL A 5 -14.90 1.96 -26.27
C VAL A 5 -14.30 2.05 -24.85
N LEU A 6 -13.21 1.35 -24.50
CA LEU A 6 -12.75 1.32 -23.10
C LEU A 6 -11.27 1.66 -22.88
N ASN A 7 -10.68 2.50 -23.72
CA ASN A 7 -9.37 3.11 -23.44
C ASN A 7 -9.45 4.28 -22.43
N LYS A 8 -10.35 4.19 -21.45
CA LYS A 8 -10.24 5.03 -20.25
C LYS A 8 -9.22 4.34 -19.36
N LYS A 9 -8.07 4.98 -19.13
CA LYS A 9 -7.11 4.53 -18.11
C LYS A 9 -7.87 4.36 -16.79
N ASN A 10 -8.25 3.12 -16.48
CA ASN A 10 -8.93 2.77 -15.25
C ASN A 10 -7.86 2.73 -14.16
N ASN A 11 -7.55 3.92 -13.68
CA ASN A 11 -6.63 4.15 -12.61
C ASN A 11 -7.41 4.17 -11.30
N TYR A 12 -6.79 3.64 -10.26
CA TYR A 12 -7.31 3.70 -8.91
C TYR A 12 -6.22 4.06 -7.91
N TYR A 13 -6.66 4.38 -6.72
CA TYR A 13 -5.84 4.66 -5.55
C TYR A 13 -6.25 3.70 -4.45
N GLU A 14 -5.27 3.11 -3.80
CA GLU A 14 -5.46 2.25 -2.64
C GLU A 14 -5.29 3.10 -1.39
N LEU A 15 -6.27 3.02 -0.47
CA LEU A 15 -6.17 3.66 0.82
C LEU A 15 -5.86 2.62 1.88
N TYR A 16 -4.84 2.90 2.68
CA TYR A 16 -4.43 2.12 3.83
C TYR A 16 -4.41 2.96 5.10
N HIS A 17 -4.57 2.32 6.24
CA HIS A 17 -4.20 2.88 7.53
C HIS A 17 -3.01 2.11 8.10
N VAL A 18 -1.93 2.83 8.34
CA VAL A 18 -0.61 2.29 8.64
C VAL A 18 -0.07 2.93 9.91
N TYR A 19 0.17 2.12 10.94
CA TYR A 19 0.63 2.59 12.25
C TYR A 19 1.54 1.54 12.90
N GLU A 20 2.36 1.97 13.84
CA GLU A 20 3.16 1.07 14.67
C GLU A 20 2.33 0.56 15.84
N ASP A 21 2.25 -0.75 16.00
CA ASP A 21 1.64 -1.38 17.17
C ASP A 21 2.75 -1.75 18.16
N LYS A 22 2.78 -1.03 19.28
CA LYS A 22 3.80 -1.22 20.32
C LYS A 22 3.74 -2.59 20.99
N ALA A 23 2.57 -3.22 21.02
CA ALA A 23 2.42 -4.55 21.63
C ALA A 23 2.98 -5.64 20.71
N LEU A 24 2.84 -5.44 19.39
CA LEU A 24 3.38 -6.36 18.38
C LEU A 24 4.85 -6.05 18.03
N GLY A 25 5.32 -4.84 18.35
CA GLY A 25 6.64 -4.37 17.94
C GLY A 25 6.79 -4.23 16.43
N ASP A 26 5.67 -4.12 15.70
CA ASP A 26 5.64 -4.16 14.24
C ASP A 26 4.64 -3.16 13.65
N LYS A 27 4.82 -2.88 12.37
CA LYS A 27 3.97 -2.01 11.56
C LYS A 27 2.70 -2.74 11.15
N VAL A 28 1.57 -2.26 11.63
CA VAL A 28 0.25 -2.75 11.21
C VAL A 28 -0.22 -2.00 9.98
N VAL A 29 -0.64 -2.74 8.96
CA VAL A 29 -1.24 -2.22 7.73
C VAL A 29 -2.69 -2.71 7.64
N LYS A 30 -3.62 -1.78 7.50
CA LYS A 30 -5.05 -2.06 7.26
C LYS A 30 -5.45 -1.51 5.91
N PHE A 31 -5.85 -2.38 4.99
CA PHE A 31 -6.47 -1.96 3.74
C PHE A 31 -7.87 -1.41 3.99
N ILE A 32 -8.18 -0.23 3.44
CA ILE A 32 -9.48 0.44 3.60
C ILE A 32 -10.32 0.31 2.33
N GLY A 33 -9.72 0.52 1.16
CA GLY A 33 -10.47 0.42 -0.10
C GLY A 33 -9.78 1.02 -1.31
N LEU A 34 -10.45 0.85 -2.46
CA LEU A 34 -10.02 1.37 -3.76
C LEU A 34 -10.87 2.58 -4.13
N PHE A 35 -10.23 3.61 -4.66
CA PHE A 35 -10.88 4.86 -5.05
C PHE A 35 -10.47 5.26 -6.46
N SER A 36 -11.43 5.70 -7.27
CA SER A 36 -11.15 6.25 -8.61
C SER A 36 -10.54 7.65 -8.58
N SER A 37 -10.52 8.31 -7.42
CA SER A 37 -9.96 9.65 -7.25
C SER A 37 -9.48 9.89 -5.82
N THR A 38 -8.49 10.78 -5.68
CA THR A 38 -7.99 11.19 -4.36
C THR A 38 -9.07 11.91 -3.55
N GLN A 39 -9.98 12.64 -4.21
CA GLN A 39 -11.09 13.33 -3.54
C GLN A 39 -12.05 12.34 -2.87
N ASN A 40 -12.35 11.20 -3.49
CA ASN A 40 -13.19 10.17 -2.89
C ASN A 40 -12.49 9.48 -1.72
N ALA A 41 -11.18 9.21 -1.84
CA ALA A 41 -10.38 8.71 -0.73
C ALA A 41 -10.39 9.68 0.47
N TRP A 42 -10.26 10.99 0.22
CA TRP A 42 -10.33 12.02 1.27
C TRP A 42 -11.68 12.06 1.98
N LYS A 43 -12.79 11.83 1.28
CA LYS A 43 -14.11 11.71 1.91
C LYS A 43 -14.16 10.51 2.87
N ALA A 44 -13.61 9.37 2.46
CA ALA A 44 -13.51 8.19 3.32
C ALA A 44 -12.64 8.45 4.56
N ILE A 45 -11.47 9.09 4.40
CA ILE A 45 -10.60 9.48 5.53
C ILE A 45 -11.37 10.36 6.53
N LYS A 46 -12.09 11.38 6.05
CA LYS A 46 -12.88 12.27 6.91
C LYS A 46 -13.97 11.52 7.68
N ALA A 47 -14.62 10.54 7.04
CA ALA A 47 -15.65 9.73 7.68
C ALA A 47 -15.06 8.73 8.72
N LEU A 48 -13.88 8.18 8.45
CA LEU A 48 -13.27 7.13 9.27
C LEU A 48 -12.42 7.64 10.42
N ARG A 49 -11.79 8.82 10.30
CA ARG A 49 -10.78 9.31 11.27
C ARG A 49 -11.28 9.44 12.71
N HIS A 50 -12.59 9.46 12.93
CA HIS A 50 -13.21 9.59 14.25
C HIS A 50 -13.73 8.24 14.80
N GLN A 51 -13.69 7.18 14.00
CA GLN A 51 -14.16 5.86 14.41
C GLN A 51 -13.16 5.21 15.38
N PRO A 52 -13.62 4.30 16.26
CA PRO A 52 -12.76 3.53 17.15
C PRO A 52 -11.61 2.85 16.40
N GLY A 53 -10.43 2.82 17.02
CA GLY A 53 -9.20 2.35 16.40
C GLY A 53 -8.51 3.44 15.58
N PHE A 54 -9.17 4.06 14.59
CA PHE A 54 -8.56 5.10 13.75
C PHE A 54 -8.26 6.39 14.52
N CYS A 55 -9.15 6.80 15.43
CA CYS A 55 -8.98 8.04 16.20
C CYS A 55 -7.81 8.02 17.19
N LEU A 56 -7.23 6.85 17.46
CA LEU A 56 -6.06 6.67 18.32
C LEU A 56 -4.74 7.02 17.61
N HIS A 57 -4.79 7.24 16.30
CA HIS A 57 -3.62 7.48 15.47
C HIS A 57 -3.71 8.81 14.73
N SER A 58 -2.55 9.35 14.35
CA SER A 58 -2.49 10.58 13.55
C SER A 58 -3.17 10.35 12.20
N GLN A 59 -3.81 11.39 11.64
CA GLN A 59 -4.33 11.35 10.27
C GLN A 59 -3.23 10.99 9.24
N LYS A 60 -1.95 11.25 9.56
CA LYS A 60 -0.80 10.85 8.72
C LYS A 60 -0.66 9.33 8.56
N CYS A 61 -1.33 8.54 9.40
CA CYS A 61 -1.39 7.09 9.29
C CYS A 61 -2.29 6.63 8.13
N PHE A 62 -3.19 7.48 7.61
CA PHE A 62 -3.86 7.20 6.34
C PHE A 62 -2.87 7.42 5.18
N LYS A 63 -2.58 6.35 4.44
CA LYS A 63 -1.66 6.33 3.31
C LYS A 63 -2.43 6.03 2.04
N LEU A 64 -2.34 6.93 1.08
CA LEU A 64 -2.85 6.71 -0.26
C LEU A 64 -1.69 6.23 -1.14
N SER A 65 -1.92 5.18 -1.94
CA SER A 65 -0.92 4.71 -2.92
C SER A 65 -0.66 5.76 -3.99
N ASN A 66 0.41 5.54 -4.76
CA ASN A 66 0.54 6.13 -6.09
C ASN A 66 -0.60 5.64 -6.99
N ILE A 67 -0.73 6.26 -8.17
CA ILE A 67 -1.70 5.85 -9.18
C ILE A 67 -1.44 4.40 -9.57
N VAL A 68 -2.43 3.53 -9.38
CA VAL A 68 -2.37 2.12 -9.79
C VAL A 68 -3.24 1.91 -11.03
N SER A 69 -2.69 1.27 -12.04
CA SER A 69 -3.40 0.95 -13.29
C SER A 69 -4.02 -0.43 -13.21
N ILE A 70 -5.33 -0.54 -13.49
CA ILE A 70 -5.97 -1.86 -13.64
C ILE A 70 -5.34 -2.62 -14.81
N GLY A 71 -5.08 -3.91 -14.61
CA GLY A 71 -4.45 -4.78 -15.61
C GLY A 71 -2.92 -4.73 -15.61
N ASN A 72 -2.30 -3.96 -14.70
CA ASN A 72 -0.87 -4.05 -14.43
C ASN A 72 -0.62 -4.94 -13.20
N TYR A 73 0.56 -5.54 -13.13
CA TYR A 73 1.01 -6.35 -11.99
C TYR A 73 2.51 -6.13 -11.75
N GLU A 74 2.92 -6.27 -10.50
CA GLU A 74 4.30 -6.08 -10.03
C GLU A 74 5.01 -7.42 -9.83
N TRP A 75 6.25 -7.40 -9.31
CA TRP A 75 7.06 -8.59 -9.04
C TRP A 75 7.29 -9.48 -10.27
N LYS A 76 7.54 -8.85 -11.43
CA LYS A 76 7.77 -9.57 -12.70
C LYS A 76 9.01 -10.45 -12.68
N GLU A 77 9.95 -10.14 -11.78
CA GLU A 77 11.17 -10.91 -11.54
C GLU A 77 11.01 -11.95 -10.42
N GLY A 78 9.80 -12.13 -9.89
CA GLY A 78 9.52 -12.99 -8.75
C GLY A 78 9.73 -12.30 -7.39
N PHE A 79 9.72 -13.10 -6.33
CA PHE A 79 10.03 -12.69 -4.96
C PHE A 79 11.02 -13.70 -4.35
N CYS A 80 11.89 -13.24 -3.46
CA CYS A 80 12.78 -14.13 -2.72
C CYS A 80 12.10 -14.60 -1.42
N THR A 81 12.48 -15.79 -0.97
CA THR A 81 12.19 -16.26 0.38
C THR A 81 12.93 -15.43 1.43
N VAL A 82 12.47 -15.51 2.68
CA VAL A 82 13.13 -14.81 3.80
C VAL A 82 14.57 -15.30 3.95
N GLU A 83 14.80 -16.61 3.79
CA GLU A 83 16.12 -17.22 3.81
C GLU A 83 17.03 -16.66 2.70
N GLU A 84 16.53 -16.56 1.47
CA GLU A 84 17.28 -16.00 0.34
C GLU A 84 17.61 -14.51 0.56
N ALA A 85 16.69 -13.73 1.14
CA ALA A 85 16.92 -12.33 1.46
C ALA A 85 18.05 -12.17 2.50
N PHE A 86 18.07 -13.01 3.54
CA PHE A 86 19.14 -12.99 4.54
C PHE A 86 20.50 -13.39 3.96
N GLU A 87 20.55 -14.40 3.10
CA GLU A 87 21.80 -14.81 2.44
C GLU A 87 22.32 -13.73 1.49
N TYR A 88 21.44 -13.05 0.75
CA TYR A 88 21.81 -11.90 -0.07
C TYR A 88 22.38 -10.76 0.77
N GLN A 89 21.74 -10.44 1.89
CA GLN A 89 22.20 -9.41 2.81
C GLN A 89 23.59 -9.74 3.38
N LYS A 90 23.80 -10.98 3.84
CA LYS A 90 25.12 -11.44 4.32
C LYS A 90 26.20 -11.33 3.26
N ARG A 91 25.89 -11.54 1.98
CA ARG A 91 26.88 -11.38 0.89
C ARG A 91 27.29 -9.93 0.69
N ILE A 92 26.34 -9.00 0.70
CA ILE A 92 26.63 -7.57 0.51
C ILE A 92 27.46 -6.98 1.66
N PHE A 93 27.20 -7.41 2.91
CA PHE A 93 27.87 -6.88 4.09
C PHE A 93 29.10 -7.69 4.55
N ARG A 94 29.55 -8.69 3.76
CA ARG A 94 30.78 -9.46 4.04
C ARG A 94 32.00 -8.95 3.29
N ASP A 95 31.85 -8.06 2.32
CA ASP A 95 32.97 -7.51 1.53
C ASP A 95 33.68 -6.32 2.22
N ASP A 96 33.33 -6.01 3.48
CA ASP A 96 33.89 -4.90 4.28
C ASP A 96 34.82 -5.35 5.44
N GLU A 97 35.25 -6.63 5.50
CA GLU A 97 36.31 -7.14 6.40
C GLU A 97 37.59 -7.51 5.64
#